data_AF-A0AA38KMD2-F1
#
_entry.id   AF-A0AA38KMD2-F1
#
_cell.length_a   1.000
_cell.length_b   1.000
_cell.length_c   1.000
_cell.angle_alpha   90.00
_cell.angle_beta   90.00
_cell.angle_gamma   90.00
#
_symmetry.space_group_name_H-M   'P 1'
#
loop_
_entity.id
_entity.type
_entity.pdbx_description
1 polymer ?
#
loop_
_entity_poly.entity_id
_entity_poly.type
_entity_poly.pdbx_seq_one_letter_code
_entity_poly.pdbx_strand_id
1 'polypeptide(L)'
;MTSTASSSLSLEEIYTPPPASVSSTVAPDDDEDCPPAGKHLPYELRLDRRRLKRDAKYRKPEKLFYGFGVNIEDCLEYHRTHNLPLPKYCNKQMLWLSIMKDVVKHLRQVCRHDFQFVMPRAYYDMEIALYDSYTIHRENLARDEEEDVIRLLRQELDVCKNQEPRWYYSSIDLCED
;
A
#
# COMPACT_ATOMS: atom_id res chain seq x y z
N MET A 1 -22.82 -7.67 40.75
CA MET A 1 -21.57 -7.84 39.98
C MET A 1 -21.96 -8.05 38.53
N THR A 2 -21.98 -6.98 37.74
CA THR A 2 -22.28 -7.05 36.30
C THR A 2 -21.00 -7.43 35.57
N SER A 3 -20.93 -8.67 35.09
CA SER A 3 -19.89 -9.14 34.20
C SER A 3 -20.10 -8.48 32.84
N THR A 4 -19.23 -7.53 32.49
CA THR A 4 -19.14 -6.99 31.12
C THR A 4 -18.55 -8.07 30.23
N ALA A 5 -19.40 -8.71 29.44
CA ALA A 5 -18.97 -9.56 28.34
C ALA A 5 -18.12 -8.69 27.39
N SER A 6 -16.80 -8.90 27.43
CA SER A 6 -15.91 -8.42 26.38
C SER A 6 -16.18 -9.30 25.17
N SER A 7 -17.10 -8.87 24.30
CA SER A 7 -17.36 -9.55 23.03
C SER A 7 -16.09 -9.47 22.19
N SER A 8 -15.33 -10.54 22.22
CA SER A 8 -14.28 -10.82 21.26
C SER A 8 -14.95 -11.28 19.97
N LEU A 9 -14.51 -10.73 18.83
CA LEU A 9 -14.96 -11.19 17.52
C LEU A 9 -14.53 -12.65 17.33
N SER A 10 -15.43 -13.47 16.80
CA SER A 10 -15.11 -14.84 16.41
C SER A 10 -14.15 -14.87 15.21
N LEU A 11 -13.45 -15.99 15.02
CA LEU A 11 -12.52 -16.17 13.90
C LEU A 11 -13.20 -15.93 12.54
N GLU A 12 -14.44 -16.42 12.39
CA GLU A 12 -15.26 -16.22 11.20
C GLU A 12 -15.60 -14.75 10.97
N GLU A 13 -15.91 -13.99 12.03
CA GLU A 13 -16.22 -12.56 11.91
C GLU A 13 -14.98 -11.71 11.55
N ILE A 14 -13.78 -12.14 11.98
CA ILE A 14 -12.50 -11.50 11.63
C ILE A 14 -12.24 -11.63 10.13
N TYR A 15 -12.40 -12.83 9.59
CA TYR A 15 -12.14 -13.13 8.19
C TYR A 15 -13.33 -12.92 7.26
N THR A 16 -14.47 -12.48 7.78
CA THR A 16 -15.59 -12.05 6.94
C THR A 16 -15.21 -10.71 6.27
N PRO A 17 -15.03 -10.67 4.94
CA PRO A 17 -14.70 -9.44 4.24
C PRO A 17 -15.81 -8.40 4.42
N PRO A 18 -15.54 -7.10 4.19
CA PRO A 18 -16.60 -6.12 4.03
C PRO A 18 -17.67 -6.63 3.04
N PRO A 19 -18.95 -6.27 3.20
CA PRO A 19 -19.86 -6.33 2.06
C PRO A 19 -19.19 -5.52 0.96
N ALA A 20 -18.97 -6.14 -0.21
CA ALA A 20 -18.09 -5.68 -1.28
C ALA A 20 -17.89 -4.17 -1.21
N SER A 21 -16.70 -3.76 -0.75
CA SER A 21 -16.21 -2.40 -0.93
C SER A 21 -16.58 -2.03 -2.35
N VAL A 22 -17.05 -0.79 -2.58
CA VAL A 22 -17.28 -0.28 -3.93
C VAL A 22 -15.92 -0.20 -4.60
N SER A 23 -15.40 -1.35 -4.99
CA SER A 23 -14.35 -1.52 -5.97
C SER A 23 -14.94 -0.83 -7.16
N SER A 24 -14.39 0.34 -7.46
CA SER A 24 -14.76 1.04 -8.67
C SER A 24 -14.64 0.01 -9.78
N THR A 25 -15.73 -0.32 -10.44
CA THR A 25 -15.75 -1.23 -11.60
C THR A 25 -14.98 -0.65 -12.78
N VAL A 26 -14.48 0.57 -12.64
CA VAL A 26 -13.54 1.23 -13.53
C VAL A 26 -12.16 0.65 -13.27
N ALA A 27 -11.58 0.02 -14.29
CA ALA A 27 -10.19 -0.39 -14.22
C ALA A 27 -9.33 0.86 -13.95
N PRO A 28 -8.26 0.77 -13.14
CA PRO A 28 -7.45 1.95 -12.81
C PRO A 28 -6.81 2.64 -14.02
N ASP A 29 -6.82 1.99 -15.18
CA ASP A 29 -6.29 2.49 -16.45
C ASP A 29 -7.31 3.39 -17.21
N ASP A 30 -8.58 3.43 -16.78
CA ASP A 30 -9.67 4.18 -17.41
C ASP A 30 -9.95 5.54 -16.72
N ASP A 31 -9.16 5.93 -15.72
CA ASP A 31 -9.35 7.17 -14.95
C ASP A 31 -8.31 8.23 -15.33
N GLU A 32 -8.77 9.43 -15.71
CA GLU A 32 -7.92 10.53 -16.16
C GLU A 32 -7.01 11.09 -15.05
N ASP A 33 -7.34 10.83 -13.79
CA ASP A 33 -6.55 11.25 -12.62
C ASP A 33 -5.45 10.24 -12.23
N CYS A 34 -5.29 9.13 -12.97
CA CYS A 34 -4.24 8.15 -12.69
C CYS A 34 -2.87 8.65 -13.20
N PRO A 35 -1.80 8.59 -12.39
CA PRO A 35 -0.48 8.96 -12.89
C PRO A 35 -0.04 8.02 -14.03
N PRO A 36 0.86 8.48 -14.92
CA PRO A 36 1.20 7.73 -16.13
C PRO A 36 1.83 6.37 -15.81
N ALA A 37 1.58 5.43 -16.73
CA ALA A 37 2.10 4.07 -16.62
C ALA A 37 3.63 4.02 -16.60
N GLY A 38 4.16 3.08 -15.82
CA GLY A 38 5.60 2.83 -15.69
C GLY A 38 6.29 3.67 -14.61
N LYS A 39 7.53 3.29 -14.31
CA LYS A 39 8.31 3.87 -13.19
C LYS A 39 8.79 5.31 -13.44
N HIS A 40 8.84 5.77 -14.68
CA HIS A 40 9.35 7.11 -15.01
C HIS A 40 8.25 8.18 -14.94
N LEU A 41 8.28 9.00 -13.89
CA LEU A 41 7.38 10.14 -13.75
C LEU A 41 7.68 11.26 -14.76
N PRO A 42 6.68 12.00 -15.26
CA PRO A 42 6.85 13.27 -15.96
C PRO A 42 7.61 14.32 -15.12
N TYR A 43 8.18 15.32 -15.77
CA TYR A 43 8.97 16.36 -15.09
C TYR A 43 8.15 17.14 -14.06
N GLU A 44 6.88 17.38 -14.36
CA GLU A 44 5.92 18.14 -13.55
C GLU A 44 5.60 17.45 -12.22
N LEU A 45 5.68 16.12 -12.20
CA LEU A 45 5.42 15.28 -11.03
C LEU A 45 6.70 14.93 -10.26
N ARG A 46 7.87 15.32 -10.76
CA ARG A 46 9.15 15.11 -10.06
C ARG A 46 9.45 16.26 -9.11
N LEU A 47 9.94 15.92 -7.92
CA LEU A 47 10.41 16.92 -6.96
C LEU A 47 11.67 17.63 -7.48
N ASP A 48 11.56 18.92 -7.81
CA ASP A 48 12.71 19.75 -8.14
C ASP A 48 13.43 20.18 -6.86
N ARG A 49 14.44 19.37 -6.49
CA ARG A 49 15.28 19.60 -5.30
C ARG A 49 16.11 20.89 -5.36
N ARG A 50 16.38 21.43 -6.55
CA ARG A 50 17.11 22.70 -6.68
C ARG A 50 16.19 23.86 -6.35
N ARG A 51 14.97 23.84 -6.89
CA ARG A 51 13.95 24.84 -6.58
C ARG A 51 13.48 24.76 -5.14
N LEU A 52 13.29 23.56 -4.59
CA LEU A 52 12.94 23.36 -3.19
C LEU A 52 13.89 24.10 -2.22
N LYS A 53 15.18 24.21 -2.56
CA LYS A 53 16.19 24.90 -1.73
C LYS A 53 16.32 26.40 -1.99
N ARG A 54 15.87 26.90 -3.13
CA ARG A 54 16.23 28.24 -3.64
C ARG A 54 15.03 29.14 -3.91
N ASP A 55 13.86 28.55 -4.13
CA ASP A 55 12.64 29.24 -4.51
C ASP A 55 11.60 29.04 -3.41
N ALA A 56 11.44 30.05 -2.54
CA ALA A 56 10.46 30.02 -1.46
C ALA A 56 9.00 29.97 -1.96
N LYS A 57 8.76 30.26 -3.25
CA LYS A 57 7.44 30.18 -3.87
C LYS A 57 7.22 28.85 -4.61
N TYR A 58 8.21 27.95 -4.60
CA TYR A 58 8.09 26.65 -5.24
C TYR A 58 6.99 25.84 -4.55
N ARG A 59 5.95 25.50 -5.31
CA ARG A 59 4.94 24.54 -4.90
C ARG A 59 5.45 23.15 -5.28
N LYS A 60 5.76 22.34 -4.27
CA LYS A 60 6.14 20.93 -4.46
C LYS A 60 4.97 20.16 -5.11
N PRO A 61 5.24 19.24 -6.06
CA PRO A 61 4.19 18.35 -6.58
C PRO A 61 3.68 17.44 -5.47
N GLU A 62 2.48 16.88 -5.62
CA GLU A 62 1.98 15.89 -4.66
C GLU A 62 2.92 14.67 -4.61
N LYS A 63 3.07 14.06 -3.43
CA LYS A 63 3.92 12.89 -3.25
C LYS A 63 3.18 11.66 -3.80
N LEU A 64 3.83 10.97 -4.73
CA LEU A 64 3.35 9.73 -5.33
C LEU A 64 4.15 8.53 -4.79
N PHE A 65 3.51 7.37 -4.78
CA PHE A 65 4.07 6.10 -4.34
C PHE A 65 3.98 5.06 -5.46
N TYR A 66 5.06 4.33 -5.70
CA TYR A 66 5.15 3.32 -6.76
C TYR A 66 5.10 1.93 -6.16
N GLY A 67 4.09 1.14 -6.52
CA GLY A 67 3.84 -0.12 -5.85
C GLY A 67 2.69 -0.93 -6.42
N PHE A 68 2.22 -1.87 -5.61
CA PHE A 68 1.05 -2.70 -5.92
C PHE A 68 -0.14 -2.29 -5.05
N GLY A 69 -1.30 -2.13 -5.68
CA GLY A 69 -2.57 -1.96 -4.98
C GLY A 69 -3.11 -3.30 -4.49
N VAL A 70 -3.54 -3.34 -3.23
CA VAL A 70 -3.99 -4.55 -2.54
C VAL A 70 -5.27 -4.25 -1.75
N ASN A 71 -6.26 -5.14 -1.83
CA ASN A 71 -7.50 -5.01 -1.07
C ASN A 71 -7.43 -5.74 0.27
N ILE A 72 -8.35 -5.41 1.18
CA ILE A 72 -8.42 -6.07 2.47
C ILE A 72 -8.67 -7.58 2.35
N GLU A 73 -9.42 -8.03 1.33
CA GLU A 73 -9.65 -9.45 1.06
C GLU A 73 -8.33 -10.21 0.85
N ASP A 74 -7.43 -9.66 0.03
CA ASP A 74 -6.12 -10.26 -0.27
C ASP A 74 -5.28 -10.35 1.02
N CYS A 75 -5.37 -9.32 1.87
CA CYS A 75 -4.64 -9.27 3.14
C CYS A 75 -5.20 -10.29 4.16
N LEU A 76 -6.52 -10.44 4.22
CA LEU A 76 -7.18 -11.43 5.09
C LEU A 76 -6.79 -12.85 4.67
N GLU A 77 -6.80 -13.14 3.37
CA GLU A 77 -6.37 -14.43 2.83
C GLU A 77 -4.90 -14.70 3.14
N TYR A 78 -4.00 -13.74 2.85
CA TYR A 78 -2.59 -13.88 3.12
C TYR A 78 -2.31 -14.10 4.62
N HIS A 79 -2.94 -13.30 5.49
CA HIS A 79 -2.80 -13.39 6.94
C HIS A 79 -3.21 -14.78 7.45
N ARG A 80 -4.31 -15.32 6.91
CA ARG A 80 -4.79 -16.67 7.23
C ARG A 80 -3.83 -17.76 6.74
N THR A 81 -3.41 -17.71 5.48
CA THR A 81 -2.54 -18.72 4.86
C THR A 81 -1.18 -18.81 5.56
N HIS A 82 -0.65 -17.68 6.01
CA HIS A 82 0.62 -17.60 6.73
C HIS A 82 0.50 -17.77 8.26
N ASN A 83 -0.70 -18.02 8.77
CA ASN A 83 -0.99 -18.18 10.20
C ASN A 83 -0.41 -17.03 11.05
N LEU A 84 -0.57 -15.79 10.58
CA LEU A 84 -0.06 -14.62 11.29
C LEU A 84 -0.82 -14.40 12.62
N PRO A 85 -0.18 -13.81 13.64
CA PRO A 85 -0.81 -13.63 14.95
C PRO A 85 -2.04 -12.73 14.86
N LEU A 86 -3.17 -13.20 15.40
CA LEU A 86 -4.41 -12.41 15.41
C LEU A 86 -4.24 -11.13 16.23
N PRO A 87 -4.56 -9.96 15.66
CA PRO A 87 -4.48 -8.72 16.40
C PRO A 87 -5.61 -8.60 17.44
N LYS A 88 -5.31 -7.97 18.58
CA LYS A 88 -6.29 -7.75 19.66
C LYS A 88 -6.94 -6.36 19.52
N TYR A 89 -8.11 -6.28 18.91
CA TYR A 89 -8.86 -5.02 18.78
C TYR A 89 -10.36 -5.19 19.00
N CYS A 90 -11.00 -4.08 19.38
CA CYS A 90 -12.42 -4.03 19.75
C CYS A 90 -13.34 -3.65 18.58
N ASN A 91 -12.79 -3.16 17.46
CA ASN A 91 -13.57 -2.77 16.28
C ASN A 91 -12.92 -3.26 14.98
N LYS A 92 -13.76 -3.43 13.95
CA LYS A 92 -13.39 -4.08 12.68
C LYS A 92 -12.41 -3.26 11.85
N GLN A 93 -12.53 -1.93 11.85
CA GLN A 93 -11.64 -1.04 11.09
C GLN A 93 -10.20 -1.09 11.61
N MET A 94 -10.02 -1.01 12.93
CA MET A 94 -8.70 -1.11 13.56
C MET A 94 -8.10 -2.50 13.41
N LEU A 95 -8.94 -3.55 13.46
CA LEU A 95 -8.53 -4.91 13.18
C LEU A 95 -7.98 -5.03 11.75
N TRP A 96 -8.69 -4.53 10.74
CA TRP A 96 -8.24 -4.55 9.35
C TRP A 96 -6.94 -3.78 9.14
N LEU A 97 -6.84 -2.57 9.70
CA LEU A 97 -5.61 -1.80 9.64
C LEU A 97 -4.43 -2.56 10.26
N SER A 98 -4.64 -3.29 11.35
CA SER A 98 -3.60 -4.13 11.93
C SER A 98 -3.23 -5.30 11.04
N ILE A 99 -4.21 -6.01 10.48
CA ILE A 99 -3.96 -7.14 9.58
C ILE A 99 -3.13 -6.67 8.39
N MET A 100 -3.51 -5.56 7.74
CA MET A 100 -2.74 -4.98 6.64
C MET A 100 -1.30 -4.64 7.04
N LYS A 101 -1.09 -4.05 8.22
CA LYS A 101 0.26 -3.76 8.75
C LYS A 101 1.06 -5.03 9.03
N ASP A 102 0.43 -6.07 9.56
CA ASP A 102 1.08 -7.36 9.84
C ASP A 102 1.47 -8.09 8.55
N VAL A 103 0.62 -8.02 7.52
CA VAL A 103 0.92 -8.51 6.16
C VAL A 103 2.14 -7.80 5.58
N VAL A 104 2.17 -6.46 5.58
CA VAL A 104 3.33 -5.69 5.10
C VAL A 104 4.58 -6.03 5.90
N LYS A 105 4.49 -6.11 7.22
CA LYS A 105 5.62 -6.48 8.09
C LYS A 105 6.16 -7.87 7.74
N HIS A 106 5.30 -8.85 7.50
CA HIS A 106 5.72 -10.19 7.10
C HIS A 106 6.36 -10.17 5.71
N LEU A 107 5.77 -9.47 4.74
CA LEU A 107 6.34 -9.33 3.39
C LEU A 107 7.72 -8.68 3.40
N ARG A 108 7.95 -7.68 4.26
CA ARG A 108 9.29 -7.09 4.43
C ARG A 108 10.34 -8.12 4.84
N GLN A 109 9.95 -9.09 5.68
CA GLN A 109 10.85 -10.16 6.11
C GLN A 109 11.10 -11.17 5.00
N VAL A 110 10.05 -11.59 4.28
CA VAL A 110 10.15 -12.57 3.19
C VAL A 110 10.94 -11.99 2.01
N CYS A 111 10.62 -10.77 1.59
CA CYS A 111 11.26 -10.11 0.45
C CYS A 111 12.61 -9.46 0.81
N ARG A 112 12.95 -9.38 2.11
CA ARG A 112 14.14 -8.67 2.63
C ARG A 112 14.26 -7.24 2.11
N HIS A 113 13.12 -6.58 1.98
CA HIS A 113 13.01 -5.21 1.47
C HIS A 113 12.03 -4.42 2.33
N ASP A 114 12.27 -3.13 2.52
CA ASP A 114 11.41 -2.27 3.32
C ASP A 114 10.34 -1.61 2.44
N PHE A 115 9.11 -2.11 2.51
CA PHE A 115 7.97 -1.56 1.77
C PHE A 115 7.23 -0.52 2.59
N GLN A 116 6.75 0.57 1.99
CA GLN A 116 5.85 1.48 2.69
C GLN A 116 4.41 0.97 2.63
N PHE A 117 3.69 1.10 3.75
CA PHE A 117 2.25 0.90 3.79
C PHE A 117 1.59 2.24 3.50
N VAL A 118 0.86 2.33 2.38
CA VAL A 118 0.21 3.56 1.94
C VAL A 118 -1.28 3.30 1.76
N MET A 119 -2.11 4.28 2.09
CA MET A 119 -3.55 4.24 1.82
C MET A 119 -3.78 5.02 0.52
N PRO A 120 -3.98 4.38 -0.64
CA PRO A 120 -4.15 5.11 -1.90
C PRO A 120 -5.48 5.86 -1.91
N ARG A 121 -5.57 6.92 -2.72
CA ARG A 121 -6.79 7.74 -2.84
C ARG A 121 -7.98 6.98 -3.41
N ALA A 122 -7.73 5.95 -4.24
CA ALA A 122 -8.76 5.18 -4.91
C ALA A 122 -8.31 3.74 -5.21
N TYR A 123 -9.27 2.91 -5.64
CA TYR A 123 -9.15 1.55 -6.18
C TYR A 123 -8.83 0.42 -5.22
N TYR A 124 -7.97 0.71 -4.25
CA TYR A 124 -7.44 -0.29 -3.34
C TYR A 124 -7.56 0.19 -1.90
N ASP A 125 -7.70 -0.75 -0.97
CA ASP A 125 -7.70 -0.44 0.46
C ASP A 125 -6.30 -0.04 0.95
N MET A 126 -5.25 -0.57 0.32
CA MET A 126 -3.87 -0.22 0.60
C MET A 126 -2.96 -0.38 -0.62
N GLU A 127 -1.76 0.17 -0.51
CA GLU A 127 -0.67 0.00 -1.45
C GLU A 127 0.58 -0.50 -0.71
N ILE A 128 1.26 -1.47 -1.32
CA ILE A 128 2.61 -1.89 -0.95
C ILE A 128 3.58 -1.13 -1.83
N ALA A 129 4.10 0.00 -1.32
CA ALA A 129 4.95 0.90 -2.09
C ALA A 129 6.42 0.48 -2.00
N LEU A 130 7.05 0.35 -3.16
CA LEU A 130 8.50 0.14 -3.32
C LEU A 130 9.25 1.48 -3.32
N TYR A 131 8.67 2.53 -3.90
CA TYR A 131 9.31 3.85 -3.96
C TYR A 131 8.36 4.98 -3.60
N ASP A 132 8.98 6.04 -3.08
CA ASP A 132 8.40 7.37 -2.94
C ASP A 132 9.02 8.29 -4.02
N SER A 133 8.17 8.99 -4.77
CA SER A 133 8.56 9.93 -5.83
C SER A 133 9.58 10.99 -5.41
N TYR A 134 9.64 11.35 -4.12
CA TYR A 134 10.57 12.34 -3.58
C TYR A 134 11.96 11.77 -3.25
N THR A 135 12.04 10.46 -3.04
CA THR A 135 13.25 9.75 -2.58
C THR A 135 13.76 8.72 -3.58
N ILE A 136 12.99 8.38 -4.61
CA ILE A 136 13.31 7.33 -5.59
C ILE A 136 14.71 7.48 -6.20
N HIS A 137 15.20 8.69 -6.48
CA HIS A 137 16.57 8.90 -7.02
C HIS A 137 17.70 8.50 -6.04
N ARG A 138 17.40 8.25 -4.76
CA ARG A 138 18.33 7.73 -3.74
C ARG A 138 18.09 6.26 -3.43
N GLU A 139 16.82 5.87 -3.40
CA GLU A 139 16.38 4.55 -2.94
C GLU A 139 16.18 3.57 -4.10
N ASN A 140 16.47 3.99 -5.33
CA ASN A 140 16.35 3.13 -6.50
C ASN A 140 17.23 1.90 -6.35
N LEU A 141 16.59 0.73 -6.33
CA LEU A 141 17.28 -0.55 -6.34
C LEU A 141 18.03 -0.74 -7.66
N ALA A 142 19.04 -1.60 -7.65
CA ALA A 142 19.57 -2.14 -8.89
C ALA A 142 18.47 -2.91 -9.63
N ARG A 143 18.56 -3.00 -10.96
CA ARG A 143 17.48 -3.58 -11.78
C ARG A 143 17.18 -5.03 -11.40
N ASP A 144 18.21 -5.82 -11.16
CA ASP A 144 18.12 -7.21 -10.73
C ASP A 144 17.54 -7.35 -9.32
N GLU A 145 17.94 -6.49 -8.39
CA GLU A 145 17.34 -6.44 -7.04
C GLU A 145 15.85 -6.08 -7.08
N GLU A 146 15.47 -5.10 -7.90
CA GLU A 146 14.07 -4.74 -8.12
C GLU A 146 13.26 -5.90 -8.73
N GLU A 147 13.77 -6.52 -9.80
CA GLU A 147 13.14 -7.66 -10.45
C GLU A 147 12.96 -8.84 -9.46
N ASP A 148 13.93 -9.05 -8.57
CA ASP A 148 13.87 -10.05 -7.50
C ASP A 148 12.79 -9.74 -6.46
N VAL A 149 12.71 -8.49 -5.98
CA VAL A 149 11.70 -8.05 -5.02
C VAL A 149 10.29 -8.16 -5.62
N ILE A 150 10.09 -7.70 -6.85
CA ILE A 150 8.81 -7.80 -7.56
C ILE A 150 8.43 -9.28 -7.75
N ARG A 151 9.38 -10.14 -8.12
CA ARG A 151 9.13 -11.58 -8.25
C ARG A 151 8.67 -12.19 -6.92
N LEU A 152 9.30 -11.85 -5.81
CA LEU A 152 8.91 -12.34 -4.49
C LEU A 152 7.50 -11.86 -4.11
N LEU A 153 7.19 -10.58 -4.31
CA LEU A 153 5.83 -10.06 -4.10
C LEU A 153 4.78 -10.82 -4.92
N ARG A 154 5.08 -11.14 -6.17
CA ARG A 154 4.21 -11.94 -7.05
C ARG A 154 4.07 -13.40 -6.60
N GLN A 155 5.06 -13.95 -5.91
CA GLN A 155 4.98 -15.30 -5.34
C GLN A 155 4.12 -15.33 -4.09
N GLU A 156 4.26 -14.30 -3.26
CA GLU A 156 3.61 -14.19 -1.96
C GLU A 156 2.16 -13.70 -2.02
N LEU A 157 1.83 -12.82 -2.99
CA LEU A 157 0.50 -12.24 -3.15
C LEU A 157 -0.04 -12.48 -4.57
N ASP A 158 -1.12 -13.26 -4.67
CA ASP A 158 -1.74 -13.61 -5.95
C ASP A 158 -2.22 -12.38 -6.73
N VAL A 159 -2.74 -11.36 -6.04
CA VAL A 159 -3.18 -10.09 -6.63
C VAL A 159 -2.06 -9.39 -7.42
N CYS A 160 -0.79 -9.57 -7.02
CA CYS A 160 0.36 -8.98 -7.69
C CYS A 160 0.72 -9.71 -9.00
N LYS A 161 0.31 -10.96 -9.19
CA LYS A 161 0.65 -11.76 -10.40
C LYS A 161 0.06 -11.17 -11.67
N ASN A 162 -1.12 -10.56 -11.56
CA ASN A 162 -1.88 -10.01 -12.68
C ASN A 162 -1.84 -8.47 -12.71
N GLN A 163 -0.95 -7.85 -11.94
CA GLN A 163 -0.76 -6.41 -11.90
C GLN A 163 0.68 -6.04 -12.26
N GLU A 164 0.82 -4.88 -12.88
CA GLU A 164 2.10 -4.18 -12.98
C GLU A 164 2.17 -3.10 -11.90
N PRO A 165 3.34 -2.88 -11.27
CA PRO A 165 3.47 -1.81 -10.30
C PRO A 165 3.32 -0.45 -11.00
N ARG A 166 2.61 0.47 -10.34
CA ARG A 166 2.27 1.80 -10.87
C ARG A 166 2.28 2.84 -9.75
N TRP A 167 2.13 4.10 -10.15
CA TRP A 167 2.09 5.22 -9.24
C TRP A 167 0.69 5.45 -8.69
N TYR A 168 0.60 5.77 -7.40
CA TYR A 168 -0.63 6.12 -6.70
C TYR A 168 -0.46 7.42 -5.92
N TYR A 169 -1.56 8.18 -5.84
CA TYR A 169 -1.68 9.27 -4.88
C TYR A 169 -2.07 8.69 -3.51
N SER A 170 -1.44 9.17 -2.46
CA SER A 170 -1.87 8.85 -1.09
C SER A 170 -3.16 9.61 -0.75
N SER A 171 -4.07 8.95 -0.04
CA SER A 171 -5.25 9.56 0.58
C SER A 171 -4.90 10.41 1.80
N ILE A 172 -3.73 10.17 2.37
CA ILE A 172 -3.18 10.91 3.51
C ILE A 172 -2.00 11.71 2.99
N ASP A 173 -2.12 13.04 2.99
CA ASP A 173 -0.95 13.91 2.99
C ASP A 173 -0.19 13.60 4.28
N LEU A 174 0.77 12.67 4.22
CA LEU A 174 1.78 12.54 5.25
C LEU A 174 2.62 13.82 5.16
N CYS A 175 2.13 14.88 5.79
CA CYS A 175 2.95 16.02 6.19
C CYS A 175 4.05 15.44 7.08
N GLU A 176 5.18 15.10 6.47
CA GLU A 176 6.43 14.91 7.20
C GLU A 176 6.83 16.29 7.74
N ASP A 177 6.73 16.45 9.06
CA ASP A 177 7.28 17.57 9.83
C ASP A 177 8.82 17.62 9.75
#